data_AF-A0A540LMG8-F1
#
_entry.id   AF-A0A540LMG8-F1
#
_cell.length_a   1.000
_cell.length_b   1.000
_cell.length_c   1.000
_cell.angle_alpha   90.00
_cell.angle_beta   90.00
_cell.angle_gamma   90.00
#
_symmetry.space_group_name_H-M   'P 1'
#
loop_
_entity.id
_entity.type
_entity.pdbx_description
1 polymer ?
#
loop_
_entity_poly.entity_id
_entity_poly.type
_entity_poly.pdbx_seq_one_letter_code
_entity_poly.pdbx_strand_id
1 'polypeptide(L)'
;MRQTNFPTTASLPSPAKLGKLKNWLAVCDVDNTLSAGLGLGLLLPQLSDEPWKGKVVAYSKNPRLHSIQGDDLNSRAKYMQTLIKSQDWTADFGKVFNVILEEAVNADLKPDKMVKKVLALTTYKHFLTGSNFSFWGETTYEEIRHKDKEKGDGDVVPHLVIWNMIKPEYSAGHCREPERGVMLLSGFSYKLLEFFFKNDGDIGPNHVLEAAVSAPAYQTLAVVD
;
A
#
# COMPACT_ATOMS: atom_id res chain seq x y z
N MET A 1 11.95 -25.54 -35.24
CA MET A 1 11.64 -24.50 -34.24
C MET A 1 10.29 -24.82 -33.64
N ARG A 2 10.23 -25.24 -32.36
CA ARG A 2 8.95 -25.44 -31.66
C ARG A 2 8.52 -24.09 -31.09
N GLN A 3 7.42 -23.55 -31.57
CA GLN A 3 6.75 -22.40 -30.95
C GLN A 3 6.17 -22.86 -29.61
N THR A 4 6.73 -22.37 -28.52
CA THR A 4 6.13 -22.46 -27.19
C THR A 4 5.07 -21.38 -27.08
N ASN A 5 3.80 -21.78 -27.18
CA ASN A 5 2.67 -20.92 -26.85
C ASN A 5 2.66 -20.66 -25.34
N PHE A 6 2.92 -19.42 -24.93
CA PHE A 6 2.60 -18.97 -23.58
C PHE A 6 1.09 -18.73 -23.48
N PRO A 7 0.40 -19.20 -22.43
CA PRO A 7 -1.00 -18.85 -22.22
C PRO A 7 -1.10 -17.39 -21.82
N THR A 8 -1.50 -16.56 -22.78
CA THR A 8 -1.93 -15.17 -22.58
C THR A 8 -3.35 -15.19 -22.03
N THR A 9 -3.52 -15.25 -20.71
CA THR A 9 -4.70 -14.81 -19.96
C THR A 9 -4.52 -15.10 -18.47
N ALA A 10 -3.77 -14.26 -17.76
CA ALA A 10 -3.94 -14.14 -16.32
C ALA A 10 -5.16 -13.23 -16.09
N SER A 11 -6.35 -13.81 -15.95
CA SER A 11 -7.54 -13.05 -15.53
C SER A 11 -7.39 -12.68 -14.06
N LEU A 12 -7.59 -11.40 -13.71
CA LEU A 12 -7.69 -10.99 -12.30
C LEU A 12 -8.78 -11.82 -11.59
N PRO A 13 -8.58 -12.24 -10.33
CA PRO A 13 -9.60 -12.97 -9.60
C PRO A 13 -10.88 -12.11 -9.49
N SER A 14 -12.05 -12.75 -9.55
CA SER A 14 -13.32 -12.08 -9.26
C SER A 14 -13.26 -11.39 -7.88
N PRO A 15 -13.93 -10.24 -7.66
CA PRO A 15 -13.91 -9.53 -6.38
C PRO A 15 -14.24 -10.39 -5.15
N ALA A 16 -15.07 -11.42 -5.31
CA ALA A 16 -15.40 -12.39 -4.26
C ALA A 16 -14.26 -13.37 -3.88
N LYS A 17 -13.20 -13.44 -4.70
CA LYS A 17 -11.98 -14.26 -4.50
C LYS A 17 -10.75 -13.43 -4.13
N LEU A 18 -10.84 -12.10 -4.20
CA LEU A 18 -9.83 -11.23 -3.59
C LEU A 18 -9.97 -11.38 -2.08
N GLY A 19 -8.86 -11.57 -1.36
CA GLY A 19 -8.84 -11.56 0.09
C GLY A 19 -9.49 -10.29 0.66
N LYS A 20 -9.95 -10.34 1.91
CA LYS A 20 -10.55 -9.16 2.53
C LYS A 20 -9.40 -8.29 3.04
N LEU A 21 -8.98 -7.30 2.25
CA LEU A 21 -8.06 -6.24 2.67
C LEU A 21 -8.71 -5.31 3.72
N LYS A 22 -9.07 -5.89 4.86
CA LYS A 22 -9.70 -5.17 5.97
C LYS A 22 -8.69 -4.25 6.62
N ASN A 23 -9.18 -3.11 7.09
CA ASN A 23 -8.40 -2.14 7.85
C ASN A 23 -7.17 -1.61 7.09
N TRP A 24 -7.29 -1.50 5.77
CA TRP A 24 -6.31 -0.80 4.95
C TRP A 24 -6.77 0.64 4.67
N LEU A 25 -5.80 1.56 4.61
CA LEU A 25 -6.00 2.91 4.12
C LEU A 25 -5.03 3.19 2.98
N ALA A 26 -5.53 3.71 1.86
CA ALA A 26 -4.70 4.09 0.72
C ALA A 26 -4.24 5.55 0.85
N VAL A 27 -2.95 5.79 0.62
CA VAL A 27 -2.35 7.11 0.39
C VAL A 27 -1.95 7.17 -1.09
N CYS A 28 -2.49 8.11 -1.86
CA CYS A 28 -2.37 8.08 -3.32
C CYS A 28 -1.60 9.27 -3.88
N ASP A 29 -0.48 8.98 -4.54
CA ASP A 29 0.33 9.85 -5.41
C ASP A 29 0.27 9.30 -6.83
N VAL A 30 -0.85 9.48 -7.53
CA VAL A 30 -1.00 8.81 -8.83
C VAL A 30 -1.50 9.75 -9.91
N ASP A 31 -0.61 10.02 -10.85
CA ASP A 31 -0.84 10.95 -11.95
C ASP A 31 -2.06 10.59 -12.84
N ASN A 32 -2.30 11.48 -13.79
CA ASN A 32 -3.47 11.48 -14.66
C ASN A 32 -3.57 10.27 -15.61
N THR A 33 -2.58 9.39 -15.66
CA THR A 33 -2.62 8.18 -16.47
C THR A 33 -3.28 7.06 -15.68
N LEU A 34 -4.15 6.26 -16.33
CA LEU A 34 -4.76 5.03 -15.79
C LEU A 34 -3.68 4.00 -15.47
N SER A 35 -2.90 4.26 -14.42
CA SER A 35 -1.82 3.43 -13.94
C SER A 35 -2.36 2.46 -12.89
N ALA A 36 -1.59 1.40 -12.64
CA ALA A 36 -1.92 0.42 -11.61
C ALA A 36 -2.14 1.06 -10.22
N GLY A 37 -1.45 2.18 -9.93
CA GLY A 37 -1.65 2.94 -8.69
C GLY A 37 -3.06 3.54 -8.59
N LEU A 38 -3.61 4.12 -9.66
CA LEU A 38 -4.94 4.74 -9.61
C LEU A 38 -6.01 3.66 -9.46
N GLY A 39 -5.82 2.53 -10.16
CA GLY A 39 -6.69 1.36 -10.02
C GLY A 39 -6.68 0.80 -8.59
N LEU A 40 -5.50 0.63 -7.99
CA LEU A 40 -5.36 0.19 -6.60
C LEU A 40 -5.92 1.20 -5.58
N GLY A 41 -5.68 2.49 -5.80
CA GLY A 41 -6.20 3.57 -4.97
C GLY A 41 -7.72 3.70 -5.01
N LEU A 42 -8.36 3.31 -6.12
CA LEU A 42 -9.82 3.20 -6.24
C LEU A 42 -10.36 1.90 -5.63
N LEU A 43 -9.65 0.78 -5.81
CA LEU A 43 -10.10 -0.55 -5.41
C LEU A 43 -9.97 -0.77 -3.90
N LEU A 44 -8.83 -0.43 -3.31
CA LEU A 44 -8.54 -0.73 -1.91
C LEU A 44 -9.58 -0.12 -0.93
N PRO A 45 -10.00 1.16 -1.07
CA PRO A 45 -11.05 1.71 -0.24
C PRO A 45 -12.41 1.00 -0.36
N GLN A 46 -12.70 0.34 -1.47
CA GLN A 46 -13.94 -0.42 -1.65
C GLN A 46 -13.91 -1.77 -0.91
N LEU A 47 -12.70 -2.29 -0.64
CA LEU A 47 -12.47 -3.53 0.09
C LEU A 47 -12.32 -3.32 1.60
N SER A 48 -12.11 -2.07 2.04
CA SER A 48 -12.03 -1.69 3.44
C SER A 48 -13.40 -1.69 4.13
N ASP A 49 -13.39 -1.96 5.43
CA ASP A 49 -14.57 -1.84 6.31
C ASP A 49 -14.77 -0.37 6.74
N GLU A 50 -15.98 -0.04 7.21
CA GLU A 50 -16.27 1.25 7.86
C GLU A 50 -15.38 1.48 9.10
N PRO A 51 -14.93 2.72 9.38
CA PRO A 51 -15.26 3.97 8.67
C PRO A 51 -14.30 4.32 7.50
N TRP A 52 -13.37 3.43 7.15
CA TRP A 52 -12.32 3.69 6.16
C TRP A 52 -12.80 3.45 4.73
N LYS A 53 -13.93 2.75 4.58
CA LYS A 53 -14.54 2.42 3.31
C LYS A 53 -14.75 3.67 2.45
N GLY A 54 -14.31 3.59 1.20
CA GLY A 54 -14.43 4.68 0.23
C GLY A 54 -13.57 5.91 0.52
N LYS A 55 -12.70 5.87 1.53
CA LYS A 55 -11.82 6.98 1.89
C LYS A 55 -10.37 6.75 1.44
N VAL A 56 -9.70 7.85 1.10
CA VAL A 56 -8.28 7.89 0.72
C VAL A 56 -7.61 9.09 1.37
N VAL A 57 -6.31 9.01 1.57
CA VAL A 57 -5.49 10.16 1.95
C VAL A 57 -4.71 10.64 0.73
N ALA A 58 -4.72 11.95 0.50
CA ALA A 58 -3.91 12.54 -0.56
C ALA A 58 -2.42 12.52 -0.16
N TYR A 59 -1.54 12.17 -1.11
CA TYR A 59 -0.11 12.15 -0.87
C TYR A 59 0.45 13.59 -0.85
N SER A 60 0.64 14.11 0.36
CA SER A 60 0.95 15.53 0.62
C SER A 60 1.90 15.72 1.81
N LYS A 61 2.52 16.90 1.88
CA LYS A 61 3.06 17.42 3.16
C LYS A 61 1.98 17.79 4.16
N ASN A 62 0.75 18.06 3.69
CA ASN A 62 -0.41 18.38 4.51
C ASN A 62 -1.56 17.41 4.19
N PRO A 63 -1.42 16.13 4.59
CA PRO A 63 -2.37 15.10 4.22
C PRO A 63 -3.76 15.37 4.79
N ARG A 64 -4.79 14.98 4.04
CA ARG A 64 -6.19 15.04 4.45
C ARG A 64 -6.90 13.77 4.03
N LEU A 65 -7.87 13.35 4.83
CA LEU A 65 -8.76 12.24 4.52
C LEU A 65 -9.88 12.72 3.60
N HIS A 66 -10.11 12.00 2.51
CA HIS A 66 -11.11 12.32 1.49
C HIS A 66 -12.02 11.14 1.24
N SER A 67 -13.33 11.37 1.24
CA SER A 67 -14.29 10.42 0.70
C SER A 67 -14.32 10.54 -0.83
N ILE A 68 -14.05 9.44 -1.54
CA ILE A 68 -14.06 9.42 -3.00
C ILE A 68 -15.47 9.76 -3.51
N GLN A 69 -15.57 10.78 -4.36
CA GLN A 69 -16.83 11.22 -4.95
C GLN A 69 -17.02 10.66 -6.37
N GLY A 70 -18.28 10.44 -6.76
CA GLY A 70 -18.65 10.01 -8.12
C GLY A 70 -19.46 8.71 -8.14
N ASP A 71 -20.41 8.63 -9.08
CA ASP A 71 -21.34 7.50 -9.21
C ASP A 71 -20.76 6.35 -10.04
N ASP A 72 -19.82 6.67 -10.93
CA ASP A 72 -19.20 5.72 -11.86
C ASP A 72 -17.67 5.74 -11.75
N LEU A 73 -17.01 4.76 -12.37
CA LEU A 73 -15.55 4.62 -12.31
C LEU A 73 -14.82 5.85 -12.87
N ASN A 74 -15.33 6.45 -13.95
CA ASN A 74 -14.69 7.60 -14.58
C ASN A 74 -14.84 8.87 -13.71
N SER A 75 -16.01 9.09 -13.10
CA SER A 75 -16.20 10.23 -12.19
C SER A 75 -15.35 10.09 -10.93
N ARG A 76 -15.22 8.89 -10.36
CA ARG A 76 -14.30 8.61 -9.23
C ARG A 76 -12.83 8.78 -9.58
N ALA A 77 -12.41 8.27 -10.74
CA ALA A 77 -11.06 8.45 -11.24
C ALA A 77 -10.73 9.94 -11.43
N LYS A 78 -11.65 10.71 -12.02
CA LYS A 78 -11.52 12.17 -12.16
C LYS A 78 -11.41 12.86 -10.82
N TYR A 79 -12.21 12.46 -9.82
CA TYR A 79 -12.11 13.01 -8.46
C TYR A 79 -10.73 12.73 -7.85
N MET A 80 -10.22 11.49 -7.91
CA MET A 80 -8.89 11.20 -7.40
C MET A 80 -7.80 12.02 -8.09
N GLN A 81 -7.91 12.21 -9.40
CA GLN A 81 -6.98 13.06 -10.15
C GLN A 81 -7.00 14.53 -9.69
N THR A 82 -8.11 15.07 -9.17
CA THR A 82 -8.12 16.44 -8.63
C THR A 82 -7.34 16.54 -7.31
N LEU A 83 -7.33 15.47 -6.50
CA LEU A 83 -6.52 15.42 -5.28
C LEU A 83 -5.03 15.48 -5.62
N ILE A 84 -4.61 14.75 -6.66
CA ILE A 84 -3.20 14.59 -7.04
C ILE A 84 -2.63 15.83 -7.74
N LYS A 85 -3.43 16.53 -8.56
CA LYS A 85 -3.01 17.78 -9.22
C LYS A 85 -2.64 18.91 -8.25
N SER A 86 -2.95 18.76 -6.97
CA SER A 86 -2.88 19.83 -5.98
C SER A 86 -1.61 19.82 -5.11
N GLN A 87 -0.65 18.88 -5.25
CA GLN A 87 0.27 18.58 -4.13
C GLN A 87 1.78 18.42 -4.45
N ASP A 88 2.54 18.63 -3.37
CA ASP A 88 3.99 18.53 -3.20
C ASP A 88 4.59 17.19 -3.67
N TRP A 89 5.86 17.20 -4.08
CA TRP A 89 6.61 15.99 -4.48
C TRP A 89 6.96 15.04 -3.32
N THR A 90 6.41 15.24 -2.11
CA THR A 90 6.78 14.51 -0.89
C THR A 90 5.57 14.33 0.03
N ALA A 91 5.46 13.18 0.69
CA ALA A 91 4.51 12.94 1.78
C ALA A 91 5.19 12.97 3.14
N ASP A 92 4.45 13.40 4.16
CA ASP A 92 4.80 13.28 5.57
C ASP A 92 3.91 12.19 6.20
N PHE A 93 4.45 10.98 6.38
CA PHE A 93 3.65 9.88 6.92
C PHE A 93 3.36 10.07 8.41
N GLY A 94 4.15 10.82 9.16
CA GLY A 94 3.80 11.20 10.53
C GLY A 94 2.47 11.94 10.60
N LYS A 95 2.27 12.88 9.68
CA LYS A 95 0.98 13.60 9.56
C LYS A 95 -0.14 12.71 9.04
N VAL A 96 0.13 11.75 8.15
CA VAL A 96 -0.88 10.76 7.73
C VAL A 96 -1.40 9.98 8.94
N PHE A 97 -0.51 9.57 9.84
CA PHE A 97 -0.90 8.83 11.05
C PHE A 97 -1.66 9.72 12.04
N ASN A 98 -1.29 11.00 12.18
CA ASN A 98 -2.12 11.94 12.95
C ASN A 98 -3.55 12.05 12.38
N VAL A 99 -3.73 12.07 11.05
CA VAL A 99 -5.07 12.07 10.42
C VAL A 99 -5.85 10.79 10.72
N ILE A 100 -5.18 9.62 10.72
CA ILE A 100 -5.80 8.34 11.11
C ILE A 100 -6.28 8.41 12.56
N LEU A 101 -5.44 8.90 13.47
CA LEU A 101 -5.78 9.02 14.89
C LEU A 101 -6.87 10.06 15.16
N GLU A 102 -6.92 11.13 14.39
CA GLU A 102 -7.98 12.13 14.48
C GLU A 102 -9.33 11.53 14.06
N GLU A 103 -9.37 10.84 12.92
CA GLU A 103 -10.57 10.15 12.46
C GLU A 103 -11.03 9.07 13.46
N ALA A 104 -10.09 8.32 14.03
CA ALA A 104 -10.38 7.29 15.03
C ALA A 104 -11.04 7.85 16.29
N VAL A 105 -10.48 8.94 16.83
CA VAL A 105 -11.03 9.64 18.00
C VAL A 105 -12.39 10.24 17.67
N ASN A 106 -12.53 10.90 16.52
CA ASN A 106 -13.79 11.52 16.11
C ASN A 106 -14.92 10.50 15.92
N ALA A 107 -14.58 9.28 15.49
CA ALA A 107 -15.54 8.19 15.27
C ALA A 107 -15.68 7.22 16.45
N ASP A 108 -15.01 7.47 17.59
CA ASP A 108 -14.98 6.60 18.78
C ASP A 108 -14.70 5.13 18.40
N LEU A 109 -13.63 4.92 17.63
CA LEU A 109 -13.31 3.61 17.08
C LEU A 109 -12.77 2.67 18.15
N LYS A 110 -13.23 1.42 18.07
CA LYS A 110 -12.62 0.32 18.80
C LYS A 110 -11.30 -0.09 18.13
N PRO A 111 -10.31 -0.59 18.88
CA PRO A 111 -9.02 -1.02 18.33
C PRO A 111 -9.13 -2.04 17.18
N ASP A 112 -10.15 -2.90 17.16
CA ASP A 112 -10.37 -3.87 16.07
C ASP A 112 -10.78 -3.22 14.73
N LYS A 113 -11.30 -1.98 14.78
CA LYS A 113 -11.70 -1.16 13.64
C LYS A 113 -10.62 -0.19 13.17
N MET A 114 -9.50 -0.08 13.90
CA MET A 114 -8.38 0.77 13.51
C MET A 114 -7.71 0.27 12.22
N VAL A 115 -7.16 1.21 11.45
CA VAL A 115 -6.27 0.90 10.32
C VAL A 115 -5.10 0.08 10.83
N LYS A 116 -4.79 -1.03 10.16
CA LYS A 116 -3.66 -1.90 10.48
C LYS A 116 -2.51 -1.76 9.50
N LYS A 117 -2.83 -1.40 8.24
CA LYS A 117 -1.84 -1.23 7.18
C LYS A 117 -2.20 0.00 6.33
N VAL A 118 -1.20 0.82 6.03
CA VAL A 118 -1.32 1.98 5.16
C VAL A 118 -0.61 1.65 3.85
N LEU A 119 -1.31 1.69 2.71
CA LEU A 119 -0.71 1.49 1.40
C LEU A 119 -0.44 2.85 0.75
N ALA A 120 0.83 3.26 0.71
CA ALA A 120 1.26 4.45 -0.01
C ALA A 120 1.68 4.11 -1.44
N LEU A 121 0.86 4.51 -2.40
CA LEU A 121 1.08 4.30 -3.83
C LEU A 121 1.79 5.52 -4.40
N THR A 122 2.97 5.32 -4.99
CA THR A 122 3.77 6.43 -5.53
C THR A 122 4.54 6.03 -6.79
N THR A 123 4.86 7.01 -7.61
CA THR A 123 5.83 6.90 -8.71
C THR A 123 7.08 7.73 -8.45
N TYR A 124 7.40 8.04 -7.19
CA TYR A 124 8.51 8.90 -6.84
C TYR A 124 9.83 8.14 -6.64
N LYS A 125 10.91 8.61 -7.27
CA LYS A 125 12.20 7.87 -7.36
C LYS A 125 13.02 7.87 -6.07
N HIS A 126 12.82 8.83 -5.17
CA HIS A 126 13.70 9.04 -4.01
C HIS A 126 13.63 7.95 -2.95
N PHE A 127 12.54 7.16 -2.91
CA PHE A 127 12.46 5.97 -2.05
C PHE A 127 13.42 4.84 -2.47
N LEU A 128 14.04 4.93 -3.65
CA LEU A 128 14.91 3.90 -4.20
C LEU A 128 16.40 4.19 -3.98
N THR A 129 16.77 5.44 -3.68
CA THR A 129 18.18 5.90 -3.74
C THR A 129 18.90 5.96 -2.38
N GLY A 130 18.31 5.45 -1.31
CA GLY A 130 18.98 5.35 0.01
C GLY A 130 19.39 6.69 0.65
N SER A 131 18.85 7.81 0.18
CA SER A 131 19.07 9.14 0.76
C SER A 131 18.49 9.23 2.18
N ASN A 132 19.01 10.14 3.01
CA ASN A 132 18.52 10.52 4.36
C ASN A 132 17.08 11.07 4.35
N PHE A 133 16.13 10.27 3.88
CA PHE A 133 14.72 10.60 3.82
C PHE A 133 14.04 10.02 5.05
N SER A 134 13.51 10.89 5.92
CA SER A 134 12.62 10.47 6.99
C SER A 134 11.26 10.14 6.38
N PHE A 135 10.84 8.86 6.44
CA PHE A 135 9.48 8.47 6.06
C PHE A 135 8.46 9.19 6.95
N TRP A 136 8.77 9.32 8.23
CA TRP A 136 7.90 9.92 9.23
C TRP A 136 7.85 11.45 9.17
N GLY A 137 8.61 12.10 8.28
CA GLY A 137 8.67 13.55 8.19
C GLY A 137 9.33 14.18 9.43
N GLU A 138 8.63 15.10 10.08
CA GLU A 138 9.09 15.84 11.26
C GLU A 138 8.94 15.08 12.59
N THR A 139 8.25 13.93 12.59
CA THR A 139 8.04 13.09 13.78
C THR A 139 8.86 11.81 13.70
N THR A 140 8.89 11.03 14.79
CA THR A 140 9.51 9.70 14.82
C THR A 140 8.46 8.59 14.95
N TYR A 141 8.83 7.37 14.57
CA TYR A 141 8.00 6.18 14.80
C TYR A 141 7.60 6.02 16.29
N GLU A 142 8.53 6.25 17.21
CA GLU A 142 8.26 6.10 18.65
C GLU A 142 7.31 7.18 19.19
N GLU A 143 7.34 8.39 18.64
CA GLU A 143 6.36 9.43 18.97
C GLU A 143 4.96 9.06 18.49
N ILE A 144 4.83 8.49 17.29
CA ILE A 144 3.55 8.00 16.77
C ILE A 144 3.05 6.85 17.65
N ARG A 145 3.92 5.88 17.96
CA ARG A 145 3.61 4.76 18.84
C ARG A 145 3.15 5.22 20.22
N HIS A 146 3.79 6.24 20.79
CA HIS A 146 3.38 6.80 22.07
C HIS A 146 1.98 7.41 22.00
N LYS A 147 1.67 8.17 20.95
CA LYS A 147 0.34 8.76 20.73
C LYS A 147 -0.74 7.69 20.57
N ASP A 148 -0.48 6.64 19.79
CA ASP A 148 -1.42 5.52 19.61
C ASP A 148 -1.72 4.85 20.95
N LYS A 149 -0.69 4.64 21.77
CA LYS A 149 -0.82 4.05 23.10
C LYS A 149 -1.63 4.92 24.06
N GLU A 150 -1.40 6.23 24.08
CA GLU A 150 -2.13 7.18 24.95
C GLU A 150 -3.61 7.28 24.59
N LYS A 151 -3.96 7.13 23.31
CA LYS A 151 -5.34 7.20 22.82
C LYS A 151 -6.15 5.92 23.05
N GLY A 152 -5.52 4.86 23.58
CA GLY A 152 -6.20 3.59 23.87
C GLY A 152 -6.32 2.65 22.67
N ASP A 153 -5.70 2.98 21.53
CA ASP A 153 -5.72 2.19 20.30
C ASP A 153 -4.79 0.96 20.35
N GLY A 154 -4.10 0.77 21.48
CA GLY A 154 -3.09 -0.26 21.68
C GLY A 154 -1.70 0.21 21.23
N ASP A 155 -0.71 -0.65 21.44
CA ASP A 155 0.69 -0.38 21.08
C ASP A 155 0.98 -0.67 19.60
N VAL A 156 0.01 -0.42 18.71
CA VAL A 156 0.03 -0.93 17.34
C VAL A 156 -0.06 0.22 16.34
N VAL A 157 1.11 0.74 15.98
CA VAL A 157 1.28 1.65 14.84
C VAL A 157 0.93 0.90 13.55
N PRO A 158 0.04 1.42 12.69
CA PRO A 158 -0.23 0.83 11.38
C PRO A 158 1.06 0.56 10.59
N HIS A 159 1.17 -0.61 9.95
CA HIS A 159 2.31 -0.91 9.10
C HIS A 159 2.23 -0.06 7.82
N LEU A 160 3.24 0.76 7.55
CA LEU A 160 3.36 1.55 6.33
C LEU A 160 3.97 0.72 5.19
N VAL A 161 3.19 0.46 4.15
CA VAL A 161 3.65 -0.19 2.91
C VAL A 161 3.74 0.87 1.82
N ILE A 162 4.94 1.28 1.45
CA ILE A 162 5.19 2.18 0.32
C ILE A 162 5.47 1.35 -0.91
N TRP A 163 4.56 1.40 -1.87
CA TRP A 163 4.67 0.69 -3.13
C TRP A 163 4.98 1.66 -4.26
N ASN A 164 6.25 1.67 -4.63
CA ASN A 164 6.76 2.42 -5.78
C ASN A 164 6.49 1.66 -7.07
N MET A 165 5.67 2.23 -7.94
CA MET A 165 5.20 1.58 -9.17
C MET A 165 6.14 1.79 -10.37
N ILE A 166 7.26 2.51 -10.23
CA ILE A 166 8.22 2.69 -11.33
C ILE A 166 8.90 1.36 -11.67
N LYS A 167 9.17 1.15 -12.97
CA LYS A 167 9.85 -0.04 -13.47
C LYS A 167 11.19 -0.31 -12.77
N PRO A 168 11.54 -1.61 -12.57
CA PRO A 168 12.72 -2.03 -11.82
C PRO A 168 14.08 -1.68 -12.45
N GLU A 169 14.10 -1.04 -13.62
CA GLU A 169 15.32 -0.56 -14.29
C GLU A 169 16.19 0.33 -13.37
N TYR A 170 15.61 0.85 -12.28
CA TYR A 170 16.25 1.72 -11.29
C TYR A 170 16.21 1.21 -9.84
N SER A 171 15.70 0.00 -9.55
CA SER A 171 15.58 -0.49 -8.16
C SER A 171 16.27 -1.83 -7.93
N ALA A 172 17.40 -1.79 -7.22
CA ALA A 172 17.95 -2.96 -6.56
C ALA A 172 17.06 -3.28 -5.34
N GLY A 173 16.18 -4.27 -5.48
CA GLY A 173 15.35 -4.80 -4.39
C GLY A 173 13.84 -4.68 -4.65
N HIS A 174 13.18 -5.82 -4.90
CA HIS A 174 11.72 -5.89 -5.10
C HIS A 174 10.93 -5.60 -3.82
N CYS A 175 11.51 -5.89 -2.65
CA CYS A 175 10.93 -5.67 -1.34
C CYS A 175 12.05 -5.42 -0.32
N ARG A 176 11.93 -4.40 0.53
CA ARG A 176 12.86 -4.15 1.65
C ARG A 176 12.13 -3.58 2.86
N GLU A 177 12.66 -3.85 4.05
CA GLU A 177 12.17 -3.33 5.33
C GLU A 177 13.25 -2.40 5.90
N PRO A 178 13.24 -1.09 5.55
CA PRO A 178 14.31 -0.18 5.96
C PRO A 178 14.33 0.09 7.47
N GLU A 179 13.16 0.01 8.13
CA GLU A 179 12.98 0.23 9.55
C GLU A 179 11.68 -0.42 10.03
N ARG A 180 11.49 -0.47 11.35
CA ARG A 180 10.33 -1.12 11.98
C ARG A 180 9.02 -0.49 11.49
N GLY A 181 8.10 -1.34 11.05
CA GLY A 181 6.77 -0.91 10.62
C GLY A 181 6.74 -0.25 9.24
N VAL A 182 7.84 -0.27 8.48
CA VAL A 182 7.90 0.23 7.11
C VAL A 182 8.32 -0.87 6.15
N MET A 183 7.55 -1.04 5.09
CA MET A 183 7.85 -1.91 3.97
C MET A 183 7.89 -1.12 2.67
N LEU A 184 8.95 -1.33 1.89
CA LEU A 184 9.09 -0.75 0.57
C LEU A 184 8.98 -1.83 -0.50
N LEU A 185 8.06 -1.65 -1.43
CA LEU A 185 7.86 -2.48 -2.60
C LEU A 185 8.24 -1.68 -3.85
N SER A 186 8.95 -2.30 -4.78
CA SER A 186 9.35 -1.64 -6.04
C SER A 186 8.91 -2.43 -7.27
N GLY A 187 8.47 -1.68 -8.28
CA GLY A 187 7.95 -2.21 -9.53
C GLY A 187 6.50 -2.68 -9.43
N PHE A 188 5.96 -3.03 -10.60
CA PHE A 188 4.62 -3.56 -10.74
C PHE A 188 4.64 -4.80 -11.65
N SER A 189 4.00 -5.88 -11.20
CA SER A 189 3.71 -7.05 -12.03
C SER A 189 2.38 -7.67 -11.61
N TYR A 190 1.69 -8.34 -12.55
CA TYR A 190 0.45 -9.05 -12.23
C TYR A 190 0.65 -10.12 -11.16
N LYS A 191 1.81 -10.79 -11.12
CA LYS A 191 2.14 -11.77 -10.07
C LYS A 191 2.27 -11.12 -8.71
N LEU A 192 2.93 -9.97 -8.61
CA LEU A 192 3.05 -9.23 -7.35
C LEU A 192 1.69 -8.73 -6.86
N LEU A 193 0.84 -8.27 -7.78
CA LEU A 193 -0.53 -7.87 -7.48
C LEU A 193 -1.39 -9.05 -6.99
N GLU A 194 -1.30 -10.19 -7.67
CA GLU A 194 -2.00 -11.41 -7.25
C GLU A 194 -1.53 -11.89 -5.87
N PHE A 195 -0.21 -11.85 -5.63
CA PHE A 195 0.39 -12.18 -4.35
C PHE A 195 -0.09 -11.26 -3.23
N PHE A 196 -0.13 -9.94 -3.49
CA PHE A 196 -0.68 -8.95 -2.57
C PHE A 196 -2.10 -9.32 -2.13
N PHE A 197 -2.98 -9.61 -3.08
CA PHE A 197 -4.37 -9.92 -2.75
C PHE A 197 -4.57 -11.29 -2.11
N LYS A 198 -3.76 -12.30 -2.47
CA LYS A 198 -3.87 -13.64 -1.89
C LYS A 198 -3.45 -13.70 -0.42
N ASN A 199 -2.53 -12.83 -0.02
CA ASN A 199 -2.00 -12.82 1.34
C ASN A 199 -2.55 -11.66 2.19
N ASP A 200 -3.73 -11.12 1.86
CA ASP A 200 -4.32 -9.96 2.56
C ASP A 200 -3.35 -8.76 2.71
N GLY A 201 -2.54 -8.57 1.67
CA GLY A 201 -1.49 -7.56 1.54
C GLY A 201 -0.29 -7.79 2.47
N ASP A 202 -0.11 -9.01 2.96
CA ASP A 202 1.13 -9.47 3.56
C ASP A 202 2.13 -9.86 2.46
N ILE A 203 2.99 -8.90 2.17
CA ILE A 203 4.15 -9.07 1.30
C ILE A 203 5.36 -8.82 2.20
N GLY A 204 6.49 -9.44 1.91
CA GLY A 204 7.74 -9.25 2.64
C GLY A 204 8.84 -10.03 1.93
N PRO A 205 10.12 -9.76 2.22
CA PRO A 205 11.23 -10.48 1.58
C PRO A 205 11.10 -12.00 1.75
N ASN A 206 10.73 -12.45 2.95
CA ASN A 206 10.52 -13.86 3.27
C ASN A 206 9.31 -14.43 2.52
N HIS A 207 8.19 -13.71 2.49
CA HIS A 207 6.99 -14.16 1.77
C HIS A 207 7.26 -14.33 0.26
N VAL A 208 7.99 -13.39 -0.35
CA VAL A 208 8.37 -13.47 -1.76
C VAL A 208 9.32 -14.63 -2.01
N LEU A 209 10.30 -14.85 -1.12
CA LEU A 209 11.21 -15.99 -1.19
C LEU A 209 10.46 -17.31 -1.05
N GLU A 210 9.66 -17.47 0.01
CA GLU A 210 8.85 -18.65 0.29
C GLU A 210 7.94 -19.01 -0.90
N ALA A 211 7.28 -18.01 -1.49
CA ALA A 211 6.45 -18.22 -2.67
C ALA A 211 7.26 -18.67 -3.89
N ALA A 212 8.47 -18.13 -4.07
CA ALA A 212 9.35 -18.52 -5.16
C ALA A 212 9.86 -19.97 -5.00
N VAL A 213 10.26 -20.37 -3.78
CA VAL A 213 10.79 -21.72 -3.49
C VAL A 213 9.70 -22.78 -3.33
N SER A 214 8.45 -22.39 -3.08
CA SER A 214 7.31 -23.33 -3.00
C SER A 214 6.85 -23.84 -4.38
N ALA A 215 7.39 -23.28 -5.47
CA ALA A 215 7.02 -23.70 -6.82
C ALA A 215 7.38 -25.17 -7.07
N PRO A 216 6.56 -25.93 -7.82
CA PRO A 216 6.78 -27.37 -8.03
C PRO A 216 8.18 -27.73 -8.54
N ALA A 217 8.82 -26.84 -9.30
CA ALA A 217 10.19 -27.01 -9.81
C ALA A 217 11.26 -27.09 -8.71
N TYR A 218 10.99 -26.53 -7.52
CA TYR A 218 11.92 -26.49 -6.39
C TYR A 218 11.56 -27.48 -5.28
N GLN A 219 10.40 -28.15 -5.36
CA GLN A 219 9.96 -29.13 -4.35
C GLN A 219 10.83 -30.39 -4.31
N THR A 220 11.63 -30.65 -5.34
CA THR A 220 12.58 -31.77 -5.39
C THR A 220 13.96 -31.43 -4.82
N LEU A 221 14.19 -30.17 -4.43
CA LEU A 221 15.46 -29.76 -3.84
C LEU A 221 15.49 -30.14 -2.36
N ALA A 222 16.58 -30.77 -1.93
CA ALA A 222 16.85 -31.04 -0.52
C ALA A 222 17.84 -30.00 0.01
N VAL A 223 17.60 -29.52 1.24
CA VAL A 223 18.62 -28.79 1.99
C VAL A 223 19.67 -29.79 2.42
N VAL A 224 20.94 -29.49 2.16
CA VAL A 224 22.07 -30.32 2.55
C VAL A 224 22.94 -29.52 3.52
N ASP A 225 23.19 -30.12 4.67
CA ASP A 225 23.93 -29.59 5.82
C ASP A 225 25.45 -29.53 5.58
#